data_AF-A0ABD6WFI2-F1
#
_entry.id   AF-A0ABD6WFI2-F1
#
_cell.length_a   1.000
_cell.length_b   1.000
_cell.length_c   1.000
_cell.angle_alpha   90.00
_cell.angle_beta   90.00
_cell.angle_gamma   90.00
#
_symmetry.space_group_name_H-M   'P 1'
#
loop_
_entity.id
_entity.type
_entity.pdbx_description
1 polymer ?
#
loop_
_entity_poly.entity_id
_entity_poly.type
_entity_poly.pdbx_seq_one_letter_code
_entity_poly.pdbx_strand_id
1 'polypeptide(L)'
;MVDDQTGPVPAYPAPRPDQLAPERGRRALPTGDTDHPVESTVPAPEAHAPAPEVPAAEGGTTSALAGPQRRRAAPSLPRLLPVLTAAGGLVIGVLLGLWVLPAIGSAVGSVGPTAIESALETCDVSPGGYFALGDDGTSLSMQTEGAESPGADLADVACVLSEVDVPDSVLTRIDSTRALDGRQEASWDDLDASWGYHPDNGLDLVLERHRD
;
A
#
# COMPACT_ATOMS: atom_id res chain seq x y z
N MET A 1 -52.20 4.42 0.95
CA MET A 1 -52.37 4.64 -0.51
C MET A 1 -50.96 4.74 -1.05
N VAL A 2 -50.62 3.95 -2.06
CA VAL A 2 -49.29 3.94 -2.67
C VAL A 2 -49.45 4.61 -4.02
N ASP A 3 -48.74 5.71 -4.23
CA ASP A 3 -48.74 6.42 -5.51
C ASP A 3 -47.89 5.66 -6.53
N ASP A 4 -48.55 5.21 -7.59
CA ASP A 4 -47.91 4.62 -8.77
C ASP A 4 -47.31 5.75 -9.62
N GLN A 5 -45.99 5.96 -9.51
CA GLN A 5 -45.23 6.88 -10.36
C GLN A 5 -44.54 6.16 -11.51
N THR A 6 -45.29 5.38 -12.28
CA THR A 6 -44.81 4.82 -13.55
C THR A 6 -44.93 5.88 -14.66
N GLY A 7 -43.97 6.81 -14.70
CA GLY A 7 -43.86 7.79 -15.79
C GLY A 7 -43.51 7.11 -17.14
N PRO A 8 -43.97 7.64 -18.29
CA PRO A 8 -43.70 7.04 -19.59
C PRO A 8 -42.21 7.15 -19.95
N VAL A 9 -41.58 6.00 -20.22
CA VAL A 9 -40.20 5.91 -20.70
C VAL A 9 -40.07 6.68 -22.03
N PRO A 10 -39.09 7.59 -22.19
CA PRO A 10 -38.91 8.32 -23.44
C PRO A 10 -38.48 7.36 -24.55
N ALA A 11 -39.35 7.15 -25.53
CA ALA A 11 -39.04 6.38 -26.73
C ALA A 11 -38.04 7.15 -27.61
N TYR A 12 -36.76 6.78 -27.54
CA TYR A 12 -35.75 7.31 -28.44
C TYR A 12 -36.08 6.89 -29.88
N PRO A 13 -36.25 7.84 -30.82
CA PRO A 13 -36.50 7.51 -32.22
C PRO A 13 -35.24 6.90 -32.83
N ALA A 14 -35.41 5.88 -33.67
CA ALA A 14 -34.31 5.31 -34.44
C ALA A 14 -33.62 6.40 -35.30
N PRO A 15 -32.28 6.38 -35.42
CA PRO A 15 -31.55 7.34 -36.23
C PRO A 15 -32.01 7.25 -37.69
N ARG A 16 -32.12 8.42 -38.34
CA ARG A 16 -32.60 8.48 -39.73
C ARG A 16 -31.53 7.97 -40.70
N PRO A 17 -31.91 7.42 -41.87
CA PRO A 17 -30.96 6.87 -42.85
C PRO A 17 -29.85 7.84 -43.29
N ASP A 18 -30.12 9.14 -43.29
CA ASP A 18 -29.18 10.22 -43.62
C ASP A 18 -28.13 10.52 -42.53
N GLN A 19 -28.31 9.98 -41.32
CA GLN A 19 -27.33 10.09 -40.22
C GLN A 19 -26.36 8.91 -40.13
N LEU A 20 -26.59 7.84 -40.90
CA LEU A 20 -25.62 6.75 -41.02
C LEU A 20 -24.46 7.20 -41.90
N ALA A 21 -23.33 7.50 -41.26
CA ALA A 21 -22.08 7.78 -41.96
C ALA A 21 -21.69 6.59 -42.87
N PRO A 22 -21.21 6.83 -44.10
CA PRO A 22 -20.82 5.75 -44.99
C PRO A 22 -19.64 4.99 -44.39
N GLU A 23 -19.75 3.66 -44.27
CA GLU A 23 -18.67 2.82 -43.76
C GLU A 23 -17.39 3.05 -44.58
N ARG A 24 -16.37 3.67 -43.97
CA ARG A 24 -15.05 3.79 -44.59
C ARG A 24 -14.52 2.38 -44.81
N GLY A 25 -14.36 2.02 -46.09
CA GLY A 25 -14.15 0.65 -46.52
C GLY A 25 -13.08 -0.08 -45.71
N ARG A 26 -13.49 -1.21 -45.12
CA ARG A 26 -12.58 -2.16 -44.45
C ARG A 26 -11.54 -2.61 -45.47
N ARG A 27 -10.30 -2.14 -45.33
CA ARG A 27 -9.16 -2.78 -46.00
C ARG A 27 -9.04 -4.18 -45.41
N ALA A 28 -9.08 -5.20 -46.25
CA ALA A 28 -8.67 -6.53 -45.86
C ALA A 28 -7.23 -6.47 -45.36
N LEU A 29 -6.98 -6.98 -44.16
CA LEU A 29 -5.62 -7.17 -43.65
C LEU A 29 -4.94 -8.27 -44.48
N PRO A 30 -3.66 -8.10 -44.85
CA PRO A 30 -2.93 -9.19 -45.50
C PRO A 30 -2.75 -10.33 -44.50
N THR A 31 -3.16 -11.54 -44.90
CA THR A 31 -2.87 -12.77 -44.15
C THR A 31 -1.38 -13.09 -44.30
N GLY A 32 -0.59 -12.55 -43.39
CA GLY A 32 0.84 -12.84 -43.28
C GLY A 32 1.05 -14.26 -42.75
N ASP A 33 1.63 -15.10 -43.59
CA ASP A 33 2.11 -16.43 -43.26
C ASP A 33 3.33 -16.35 -42.33
N THR A 34 3.27 -17.01 -41.18
CA THR A 34 4.42 -17.23 -40.28
C THR A 34 4.30 -18.60 -39.60
N ASP A 35 4.56 -19.66 -40.36
CA ASP A 35 4.94 -20.95 -39.80
C ASP A 35 6.42 -20.91 -39.35
N HIS A 36 6.63 -20.60 -38.07
CA HIS A 36 7.94 -20.64 -37.43
C HIS A 36 7.85 -21.40 -36.09
N PRO A 37 8.47 -22.59 -35.97
CA PRO A 37 8.55 -23.29 -34.69
C PRO A 37 9.51 -22.56 -33.76
N VAL A 38 9.01 -22.04 -32.65
CA VAL A 38 9.83 -21.39 -31.62
C VAL A 38 10.54 -22.47 -30.79
N GLU A 39 11.85 -22.61 -30.98
CA GLU A 39 12.68 -23.56 -30.23
C GLU A 39 12.84 -23.10 -28.76
N SER A 40 12.11 -23.76 -27.87
CA SER A 40 12.06 -23.43 -26.43
C SER A 40 13.34 -23.85 -25.69
N THR A 41 14.42 -23.08 -25.84
CA THR A 41 15.62 -23.21 -25.00
C THR A 41 15.41 -22.56 -23.63
N VAL A 42 15.07 -23.37 -22.63
CA VAL A 42 15.01 -22.96 -21.22
C VAL A 42 16.43 -23.03 -20.62
N PRO A 43 17.02 -21.94 -20.10
CA PRO A 43 18.26 -22.01 -19.34
C PRO A 43 18.01 -22.61 -17.94
N ALA A 44 18.94 -23.45 -17.49
CA ALA A 44 18.85 -24.12 -16.18
C ALA A 44 19.12 -23.16 -15.00
N PRO A 45 18.55 -23.40 -13.81
CA PRO A 45 18.82 -22.58 -12.63
C PRO A 45 20.21 -22.89 -12.06
N GLU A 46 21.05 -21.85 -11.91
CA GLU A 46 22.33 -21.96 -11.21
C GLU A 46 22.11 -22.03 -9.69
N ALA A 47 22.64 -23.08 -9.06
CA ALA A 47 22.56 -23.28 -7.62
C ALA A 47 23.52 -22.34 -6.88
N HIS A 48 23.00 -21.45 -6.03
CA HIS A 48 23.83 -20.58 -5.20
C HIS A 48 24.39 -21.34 -3.98
N ALA A 49 25.70 -21.20 -3.75
CA ALA A 49 26.47 -21.89 -2.72
C ALA A 49 26.26 -21.29 -1.31
N PRO A 50 26.57 -22.03 -0.21
CA PRO A 50 26.19 -21.65 1.15
C PRO A 50 27.03 -20.53 1.78
N ALA A 51 26.48 -19.93 2.84
CA ALA A 51 27.09 -18.85 3.62
C ALA A 51 28.38 -19.26 4.35
N PRO A 52 29.31 -18.31 4.60
CA PRO A 52 30.55 -18.57 5.32
C PRO A 52 30.36 -18.75 6.83
N GLU A 53 31.07 -19.72 7.39
CA GLU A 53 31.09 -20.04 8.82
C GLU A 53 31.85 -18.99 9.65
N VAL A 54 31.32 -18.66 10.84
CA VAL A 54 32.00 -17.76 11.80
C VAL A 54 32.93 -18.59 12.69
N PRO A 55 34.25 -18.34 12.73
CA PRO A 55 35.16 -19.10 13.57
C PRO A 55 35.02 -18.72 15.04
N ALA A 56 34.89 -19.73 15.90
CA ALA A 56 35.10 -19.58 17.34
C ALA A 56 36.59 -19.38 17.64
N ALA A 57 36.91 -18.48 18.58
CA ALA A 57 38.26 -18.30 19.09
C ALA A 57 38.26 -18.44 20.62
N GLU A 58 38.74 -19.59 21.09
CA GLU A 58 39.03 -19.84 22.51
C GLU A 58 40.47 -19.39 22.87
N GLY A 59 40.72 -19.14 24.16
CA GLY A 59 42.04 -19.42 24.74
C GLY A 59 43.00 -18.26 25.04
N GLY A 60 42.87 -17.68 26.23
CA GLY A 60 43.84 -17.98 27.31
C GLY A 60 45.10 -17.11 27.52
N THR A 61 45.21 -16.59 28.76
CA THR A 61 46.46 -16.37 29.56
C THR A 61 47.51 -15.35 29.05
N THR A 62 48.30 -14.64 29.88
CA THR A 62 48.47 -14.51 31.35
C THR A 62 48.25 -13.01 31.74
N SER A 63 48.59 -12.41 32.89
CA SER A 63 49.37 -12.78 34.08
C SER A 63 48.95 -11.95 35.33
N ALA A 64 49.71 -12.05 36.42
CA ALA A 64 49.46 -11.40 37.72
C ALA A 64 50.28 -10.12 37.96
N LEU A 65 49.82 -9.28 38.91
CA LEU A 65 50.58 -9.05 40.16
C LEU A 65 49.74 -8.34 41.23
N ALA A 66 49.95 -8.74 42.49
CA ALA A 66 49.16 -8.29 43.64
C ALA A 66 49.72 -7.02 44.30
N GLY A 67 48.83 -6.17 44.82
CA GLY A 67 49.15 -5.02 45.68
C GLY A 67 48.22 -4.96 46.90
N PRO A 68 48.72 -4.70 48.13
CA PRO A 68 47.95 -4.95 49.34
C PRO A 68 47.05 -3.78 49.80
N GLN A 69 45.82 -4.16 50.19
CA GLN A 69 45.04 -3.65 51.33
C GLN A 69 45.38 -2.25 51.90
N ARG A 70 44.45 -1.30 51.75
CA ARG A 70 44.05 -0.43 52.88
C ARG A 70 42.54 -0.15 52.86
N ARG A 71 41.78 -0.92 53.65
CA ARG A 71 40.42 -0.54 54.06
C ARG A 71 40.52 0.77 54.86
N ARG A 72 40.06 1.90 54.31
CA ARG A 72 39.85 3.13 55.08
C ARG A 72 38.42 3.11 55.62
N ALA A 73 38.31 3.21 56.95
CA ALA A 73 37.03 3.26 57.63
C ALA A 73 36.26 4.53 57.22
N ALA A 74 34.96 4.40 57.01
CA ALA A 74 34.08 5.54 56.84
C ALA A 74 33.86 6.24 58.20
N PRO A 75 34.12 7.55 58.34
CA PRO A 75 33.71 8.29 59.52
C PRO A 75 32.18 8.47 59.51
N SER A 76 31.54 8.12 60.61
CA SER A 76 30.10 8.21 60.79
C SER A 76 29.67 9.57 61.33
N LEU A 77 28.62 10.16 60.72
CA LEU A 77 27.72 11.18 61.31
C LEU A 77 28.37 12.58 61.55
N PRO A 78 27.58 13.69 61.66
CA PRO A 78 26.20 13.76 62.15
C PRO A 78 25.12 14.22 61.16
N ARG A 79 23.87 13.89 61.50
CA ARG A 79 22.67 14.53 60.96
C ARG A 79 22.66 16.00 61.38
N LEU A 80 22.63 16.91 60.42
CA LEU A 80 22.20 18.30 60.62
C LEU A 80 21.46 18.74 59.37
N LEU A 81 20.16 18.94 59.51
CA LEU A 81 19.25 19.37 58.46
C LEU A 81 19.16 20.90 58.50
N PRO A 82 19.53 21.62 57.44
CA PRO A 82 18.99 22.95 57.19
C PRO A 82 17.83 22.87 56.18
N VAL A 83 16.70 23.41 56.60
CA VAL A 83 15.52 23.68 55.75
C VAL A 83 15.88 24.75 54.70
N LEU A 84 15.13 24.81 53.58
CA LEU A 84 15.31 25.68 52.41
C LEU A 84 16.42 25.16 51.45
N THR A 85 16.15 24.80 50.19
CA THR A 85 15.43 25.60 49.19
C THR A 85 14.70 24.74 48.14
N ALA A 86 13.47 24.30 48.44
CA ALA A 86 12.55 23.71 47.46
C ALA A 86 11.95 24.79 46.52
N ALA A 87 12.81 25.45 45.74
CA ALA A 87 12.46 26.44 44.71
C ALA A 87 13.58 26.68 43.67
N GLY A 88 14.86 26.53 44.05
CA GLY A 88 15.99 26.87 43.18
C GLY A 88 16.45 25.77 42.22
N GLY A 89 16.22 24.50 42.55
CA GLY A 89 16.77 23.36 41.78
C GLY A 89 16.05 23.04 40.46
N LEU A 90 14.76 23.38 40.34
CA LEU A 90 13.93 22.96 39.21
C LEU A 90 14.31 23.67 37.89
N VAL A 91 14.78 24.92 37.96
CA VAL A 91 15.05 25.73 36.77
C VAL A 91 16.37 25.36 36.08
N ILE A 92 17.39 24.91 36.84
CA ILE A 92 18.71 24.58 36.27
C ILE A 92 18.74 23.13 35.74
N GLY A 93 17.96 22.21 36.30
CA GLY A 93 17.83 20.85 35.76
C GLY A 93 17.24 20.80 34.35
N VAL A 94 16.30 21.69 34.04
CA VAL A 94 15.64 21.77 32.72
C VAL A 94 16.58 22.30 31.62
N LEU A 95 17.58 23.12 31.96
CA LEU A 95 18.48 23.74 30.97
C LEU A 95 19.70 22.88 30.59
N LEU A 96 20.02 21.82 31.35
CA LEU A 96 21.16 20.93 31.06
C LEU A 96 20.77 19.46 30.81
N GLY A 97 19.52 19.06 31.08
CA GLY A 97 19.00 17.74 30.68
C GLY A 97 18.74 17.60 29.17
N LEU A 98 18.76 18.70 28.41
CA LEU A 98 18.32 18.77 27.02
C LEU A 98 19.46 18.68 25.99
N TRP A 99 20.51 17.89 26.26
CA TRP A 99 21.66 17.75 25.34
C TRP A 99 22.24 16.35 25.15
N VAL A 100 21.64 15.31 25.74
CA VAL A 100 21.98 13.90 25.44
C VAL A 100 20.70 13.08 25.34
N LEU A 101 20.13 13.03 24.13
CA LEU A 101 19.30 11.92 23.70
C LEU A 101 20.13 11.07 22.73
N PRO A 102 20.26 9.74 22.95
CA PRO A 102 20.82 8.87 21.93
C PRO A 102 19.89 8.88 20.70
N ALA A 103 20.46 8.85 19.51
CA ALA A 103 19.72 8.72 18.26
C ALA A 103 19.15 7.29 18.13
N ILE A 104 18.07 7.01 18.88
CA ILE A 104 17.20 5.87 18.61
C ILE A 104 16.39 6.27 17.40
N GLY A 105 16.76 5.74 16.23
CA GLY A 105 16.00 5.87 15.00
C GLY A 105 14.69 5.11 15.12
N SER A 106 13.70 5.70 15.77
CA SER A 106 12.35 5.17 15.80
C SER A 106 11.78 5.24 14.39
N ALA A 107 11.67 4.09 13.73
CA ALA A 107 10.73 3.89 12.64
C ALA A 107 9.30 4.01 13.20
N VAL A 108 8.88 5.24 13.48
CA VAL A 108 7.48 5.56 13.72
C VAL A 108 6.77 5.40 12.37
N GLY A 109 6.14 4.24 12.18
CA GLY A 109 5.11 4.10 11.15
C GLY A 109 4.09 5.23 11.32
N SER A 110 3.60 5.77 10.21
CA SER A 110 2.63 6.86 10.16
C SER A 110 1.44 6.57 11.07
N VAL A 111 1.27 7.36 12.15
CA VAL A 111 0.23 7.16 13.18
C VAL A 111 -1.10 7.80 12.75
N GLY A 112 -1.43 7.74 11.47
CA GLY A 112 -2.62 8.31 10.87
C GLY A 112 -3.15 7.41 9.74
N PRO A 113 -4.39 7.61 9.30
CA PRO A 113 -4.97 6.81 8.22
C PRO A 113 -4.14 6.95 6.95
N THR A 114 -4.11 5.86 6.18
CA THR A 114 -3.57 5.83 4.83
C THR A 114 -4.44 6.63 3.86
N ALA A 115 -3.93 6.92 2.66
CA ALA A 115 -4.73 7.50 1.58
C ALA A 115 -5.94 6.61 1.24
N ILE A 116 -5.75 5.29 1.22
CA ILE A 116 -6.78 4.28 0.97
C ILE A 116 -7.88 4.32 2.03
N GLU A 117 -7.54 4.31 3.32
CA GLU A 117 -8.52 4.45 4.41
C GLU A 117 -9.26 5.80 4.36
N SER A 118 -8.54 6.89 4.03
CA SER A 118 -9.14 8.23 3.94
C SER A 118 -10.13 8.34 2.78
N ALA A 119 -9.86 7.67 1.65
CA ALA A 119 -10.78 7.59 0.52
C ALA A 119 -12.05 6.82 0.88
N LEU A 120 -11.92 5.67 1.56
CA LEU A 120 -13.07 4.89 2.04
C LEU A 120 -13.93 5.67 3.04
N GLU A 121 -13.32 6.40 3.98
CA GLU A 121 -14.03 7.27 4.93
C GLU A 121 -14.76 8.42 4.21
N THR A 122 -14.12 9.05 3.22
CA THR A 122 -14.68 10.17 2.46
C THR A 122 -15.85 9.75 1.57
N CYS A 123 -15.80 8.53 1.02
CA CYS A 123 -16.86 7.94 0.21
C CYS A 123 -17.98 7.26 1.01
N ASP A 124 -17.93 7.24 2.35
CA ASP A 124 -18.85 6.51 3.25
C ASP A 124 -18.89 4.98 2.94
N VAL A 125 -17.76 4.43 2.46
CA VAL A 125 -17.62 3.01 2.10
C VAL A 125 -17.02 2.24 3.27
N SER A 126 -17.83 1.40 3.91
CA SER A 126 -17.36 0.51 4.97
C SER A 126 -16.55 -0.68 4.40
N PRO A 127 -15.33 -0.96 4.89
CA PRO A 127 -14.57 -2.14 4.50
C PRO A 127 -15.33 -3.45 4.74
N GLY A 128 -15.22 -4.37 3.78
CA GLY A 128 -15.87 -5.68 3.79
C GLY A 128 -16.58 -5.99 2.47
N GLY A 129 -16.97 -7.26 2.29
CA GLY A 129 -17.60 -7.72 1.05
C GLY A 129 -16.68 -7.51 -0.15
N TYR A 130 -17.04 -6.55 -1.00
CA TYR A 130 -16.35 -6.20 -2.24
C TYR A 130 -15.35 -5.05 -2.11
N PHE A 131 -15.11 -4.55 -0.89
CA PHE A 131 -14.06 -3.59 -0.55
C PHE A 131 -13.16 -4.19 0.54
N ALA A 132 -12.25 -5.08 0.15
CA ALA A 132 -11.38 -5.79 1.07
C ALA A 132 -10.10 -4.98 1.37
N LEU A 133 -10.13 -4.21 2.46
CA LEU A 133 -8.98 -3.49 3.01
C LEU A 133 -7.97 -4.49 3.63
N GLY A 134 -6.69 -4.36 3.29
CA GLY A 134 -5.59 -5.23 3.69
C GLY A 134 -4.36 -4.46 4.17
N ASP A 135 -3.30 -5.21 4.48
CA ASP A 135 -1.95 -4.70 4.83
C ASP A 135 -1.94 -3.49 5.79
N ASP A 136 -2.65 -3.58 6.92
CA ASP A 136 -2.80 -2.51 7.91
C ASP A 136 -3.25 -1.16 7.28
N GLY A 137 -4.22 -1.23 6.36
CA GLY A 137 -4.76 -0.09 5.61
C GLY A 137 -4.05 0.19 4.29
N THR A 138 -2.90 -0.43 4.03
CA THR A 138 -2.02 -0.07 2.89
C THR A 138 -2.31 -0.81 1.59
N SER A 139 -3.34 -1.66 1.55
CA SER A 139 -3.88 -2.24 0.31
C SER A 139 -5.41 -2.29 0.34
N LEU A 140 -6.04 -2.22 -0.83
CA LEU A 140 -7.49 -2.35 -0.99
C LEU A 140 -7.82 -3.10 -2.28
N SER A 141 -8.57 -4.19 -2.14
CA SER A 141 -9.11 -4.96 -3.25
C SER A 141 -10.60 -4.62 -3.46
N MET A 142 -10.99 -4.33 -4.69
CA MET A 142 -12.32 -3.88 -5.11
C MET A 142 -12.86 -4.73 -6.27
N GLN A 143 -14.09 -5.25 -6.13
CA GLN A 143 -14.77 -6.04 -7.16
C GLN A 143 -16.10 -5.40 -7.55
N THR A 144 -16.33 -5.05 -8.82
CA THR A 144 -17.63 -4.57 -9.30
C THR A 144 -18.57 -5.73 -9.64
N GLU A 145 -19.87 -5.45 -9.79
CA GLU A 145 -20.82 -6.45 -10.32
C GLU A 145 -20.42 -6.93 -11.74
N GLY A 146 -20.70 -8.21 -12.02
CA GLY A 146 -20.64 -8.86 -13.32
C GLY A 146 -21.93 -9.63 -13.62
N ALA A 147 -22.06 -10.18 -14.83
CA ALA A 147 -23.30 -10.83 -15.28
C ALA A 147 -23.72 -12.05 -14.43
N GLU A 148 -22.77 -12.75 -13.81
CA GLU A 148 -23.01 -13.97 -13.02
C GLU A 148 -22.56 -13.82 -11.55
N SER A 149 -21.96 -12.67 -11.18
CA SER A 149 -21.38 -12.42 -9.86
C SER A 149 -21.81 -11.05 -9.31
N PRO A 150 -22.37 -10.97 -8.09
CA PRO A 150 -22.64 -9.69 -7.44
C PRO A 150 -21.32 -8.98 -7.08
N GLY A 151 -21.37 -7.65 -6.94
CA GLY A 151 -20.20 -6.84 -6.59
C GLY A 151 -20.55 -5.49 -5.97
N ALA A 152 -19.55 -4.63 -5.84
CA ALA A 152 -19.65 -3.25 -5.38
C ALA A 152 -20.51 -2.40 -6.33
N ASP A 153 -21.12 -1.34 -5.79
CA ASP A 153 -21.68 -0.28 -6.62
C ASP A 153 -20.56 0.45 -7.38
N LEU A 154 -20.80 0.72 -8.66
CA LEU A 154 -19.81 1.38 -9.50
C LEU A 154 -19.54 2.82 -9.08
N ALA A 155 -20.51 3.50 -8.46
CA ALA A 155 -20.33 4.85 -7.93
C ALA A 155 -19.39 4.87 -6.72
N ASP A 156 -19.46 3.86 -5.83
CA ASP A 156 -18.59 3.72 -4.68
C ASP A 156 -17.14 3.46 -5.12
N VAL A 157 -16.94 2.53 -6.07
CA VAL A 157 -15.61 2.26 -6.66
C VAL A 157 -15.06 3.50 -7.38
N ALA A 158 -15.88 4.20 -8.16
CA ALA A 158 -15.48 5.43 -8.83
C ALA A 158 -15.15 6.57 -7.86
N CYS A 159 -15.86 6.66 -6.72
CA CYS A 159 -15.54 7.61 -5.66
C CYS A 159 -14.16 7.30 -5.07
N VAL A 160 -13.90 6.06 -4.65
CA VAL A 160 -12.60 5.67 -4.08
C VAL A 160 -11.45 5.92 -5.06
N LEU A 161 -11.63 5.58 -6.34
CA LEU A 161 -10.64 5.87 -7.39
C LEU A 161 -10.43 7.37 -7.61
N SER A 162 -11.45 8.21 -7.42
CA SER A 162 -11.32 9.67 -7.48
C SER A 162 -10.60 10.25 -6.27
N GLU A 163 -10.87 9.75 -5.06
CA GLU A 163 -10.28 10.24 -3.80
C GLU A 163 -8.80 9.83 -3.62
N VAL A 164 -8.33 8.81 -4.35
CA VAL A 164 -6.90 8.46 -4.45
C VAL A 164 -6.24 9.05 -5.72
N ASP A 165 -6.83 10.11 -6.29
CA ASP A 165 -6.30 10.91 -7.41
C ASP A 165 -5.87 10.08 -8.65
N VAL A 166 -6.59 8.99 -8.99
CA VAL A 166 -6.26 8.14 -10.14
C VAL A 166 -6.23 8.98 -11.43
N PRO A 167 -5.10 9.03 -12.17
CA PRO A 167 -5.00 9.84 -13.38
C PRO A 167 -6.00 9.42 -14.46
N ASP A 168 -6.53 10.39 -15.24
CA ASP A 168 -7.44 10.15 -16.39
C ASP A 168 -6.94 9.04 -17.34
N SER A 169 -5.62 8.94 -17.53
CA SER A 169 -4.98 7.92 -18.38
C SER A 169 -4.94 6.51 -17.79
N VAL A 170 -5.10 6.39 -16.47
CA VAL A 170 -5.32 5.12 -15.77
C VAL A 170 -6.80 4.76 -15.82
N LEU A 171 -7.70 5.70 -15.49
CA LEU A 171 -9.17 5.50 -15.62
C LEU A 171 -9.56 5.06 -17.04
N THR A 172 -9.08 5.75 -18.06
CA THR A 172 -9.32 5.40 -19.47
C THR A 172 -8.83 3.98 -19.81
N ARG A 173 -7.75 3.50 -19.17
CA ARG A 173 -7.27 2.12 -19.36
C ARG A 173 -8.14 1.11 -18.60
N ILE A 174 -8.59 1.42 -17.39
CA ILE A 174 -9.55 0.60 -16.64
C ILE A 174 -10.84 0.43 -17.46
N ASP A 175 -11.46 1.53 -17.89
CA ASP A 175 -12.71 1.54 -18.68
C ASP A 175 -12.63 0.80 -20.02
N SER A 176 -11.42 0.71 -20.61
CA SER A 176 -11.19 0.05 -21.90
C SER A 176 -10.62 -1.37 -21.79
N THR A 177 -10.38 -1.88 -20.58
CA THR A 177 -9.84 -3.23 -20.34
C THR A 177 -10.89 -4.30 -20.65
N ARG A 178 -10.50 -5.33 -21.39
CA ARG A 178 -11.37 -6.46 -21.78
C ARG A 178 -10.80 -7.77 -21.21
N ALA A 179 -11.64 -8.80 -21.14
CA ALA A 179 -11.26 -10.12 -20.63
C ALA A 179 -10.06 -10.79 -21.33
N LEU A 180 -9.76 -10.40 -22.58
CA LEU A 180 -8.63 -10.93 -23.34
C LEU A 180 -7.33 -10.12 -23.16
N ASP A 181 -7.38 -8.97 -22.49
CA ASP A 181 -6.20 -8.13 -22.26
C ASP A 181 -5.38 -8.63 -21.05
N GLY A 182 -6.02 -9.34 -20.12
CA GLY A 182 -5.37 -9.99 -18.97
C GLY A 182 -5.36 -9.11 -17.71
N ARG A 183 -4.27 -9.22 -16.92
CA ARG A 183 -4.00 -8.29 -15.82
C ARG A 183 -3.21 -7.10 -16.34
N GLN A 184 -3.70 -5.92 -16.01
CA GLN A 184 -3.17 -4.61 -16.36
C GLN A 184 -2.62 -3.95 -15.10
N GLU A 185 -1.61 -3.08 -15.26
CA GLU A 185 -0.90 -2.43 -14.16
C GLU A 185 -0.69 -0.93 -14.43
N ALA A 186 -0.62 -0.15 -13.35
CA ALA A 186 -0.24 1.27 -13.36
C ALA A 186 0.28 1.70 -11.98
N SER A 187 1.10 2.73 -11.95
CA SER A 187 1.57 3.39 -10.72
C SER A 187 1.39 4.90 -10.85
N TRP A 188 1.04 5.57 -9.76
CA TRP A 188 1.01 7.03 -9.63
C TRP A 188 1.22 7.42 -8.17
N ASP A 189 1.89 8.55 -7.95
CA ASP A 189 2.27 9.03 -6.61
C ASP A 189 2.88 7.90 -5.75
N ASP A 190 2.29 7.60 -4.59
CA ASP A 190 2.74 6.54 -3.67
C ASP A 190 1.92 5.23 -3.82
N LEU A 191 1.20 5.03 -4.93
CA LEU A 191 0.29 3.90 -5.18
C LEU A 191 0.66 3.11 -6.45
N ASP A 192 0.58 1.80 -6.32
CA ASP A 192 0.47 0.86 -7.42
C ASP A 192 -0.96 0.33 -7.53
N ALA A 193 -1.38 0.02 -8.75
CA ALA A 193 -2.64 -0.65 -9.01
C ALA A 193 -2.46 -1.77 -10.03
N SER A 194 -3.12 -2.89 -9.78
CA SER A 194 -3.34 -3.94 -10.77
C SER A 194 -4.82 -4.23 -10.93
N TRP A 195 -5.29 -4.46 -12.15
CA TRP A 195 -6.69 -4.78 -12.40
C TRP A 195 -6.88 -5.75 -13.56
N GLY A 196 -8.06 -6.36 -13.63
CA GLY A 196 -8.52 -7.15 -14.76
C GLY A 196 -10.04 -7.12 -14.83
N TYR A 197 -10.60 -7.46 -15.98
CA TYR A 197 -12.05 -7.43 -16.19
C TYR A 197 -12.54 -8.77 -16.75
N HIS A 198 -13.71 -9.24 -16.32
CA HIS A 198 -14.44 -10.33 -16.97
C HIS A 198 -15.94 -10.03 -16.99
N PRO A 199 -16.67 -10.20 -18.11
CA PRO A 199 -18.11 -9.94 -18.17
C PRO A 199 -18.92 -10.59 -17.05
N ASP A 200 -18.59 -11.85 -16.72
CA ASP A 200 -19.31 -12.63 -15.70
C ASP A 200 -18.98 -12.21 -14.25
N ASN A 201 -17.80 -11.60 -14.01
CA ASN A 201 -17.25 -11.34 -12.67
C ASN A 201 -17.04 -9.86 -12.34
N GLY A 202 -17.22 -8.96 -13.32
CA GLY A 202 -16.94 -7.53 -13.18
C GLY A 202 -15.48 -7.15 -13.37
N LEU A 203 -15.15 -5.93 -12.94
CA LEU A 203 -13.78 -5.45 -12.74
C LEU A 203 -13.29 -5.98 -11.38
N ASP A 204 -12.09 -6.56 -11.36
CA ASP A 204 -11.32 -6.87 -10.16
C ASP A 204 -10.09 -5.95 -10.14
N LEU A 205 -9.98 -5.09 -9.13
CA LEU A 205 -8.92 -4.09 -8.99
C LEU A 205 -8.29 -4.18 -7.60
N VAL A 206 -6.97 -4.05 -7.54
CA VAL A 206 -6.21 -3.96 -6.29
C VAL A 206 -5.40 -2.67 -6.33
N LEU A 207 -5.52 -1.87 -5.28
CA LEU A 207 -4.63 -0.77 -4.93
C LEU A 207 -3.67 -1.23 -3.84
N GLU A 208 -2.40 -0.86 -3.93
CA GLU A 208 -1.41 -1.08 -2.88
C GLU A 208 -0.46 0.11 -2.78
N ARG A 209 -0.01 0.43 -1.56
CA ARG A 209 1.00 1.47 -1.37
C ARG A 209 2.37 0.98 -1.84
N HIS A 210 3.00 1.76 -2.72
CA HIS A 210 4.36 1.55 -3.19
C HIS A 210 5.33 1.37 -2.00
N ARG A 211 6.36 0.54 -2.18
CA ARG A 211 7.39 0.28 -1.16
C ARG A 211 8.78 0.47 -1.75
N ASP A 212 9.41 1.58 -1.37
CA ASP A 212 10.83 1.91 -1.66
C ASP A 212 11.84 0.94 -1.00
#